data_AF-A0A3N9UUB1-F1
#
_entry.id   AF-A0A3N9UUB1-F1
#
_cell.length_a   1.000
_cell.length_b   1.000
_cell.length_c   1.000
_cell.angle_alpha   90.00
_cell.angle_beta   90.00
_cell.angle_gamma   90.00
#
_symmetry.space_group_name_H-M   'P 1'
#
loop_
_entity.id
_entity.type
_entity.pdbx_description
1 polymer ?
#
loop_
_entity_poly.entity_id
_entity_poly.type
_entity_poly.pdbx_seq_one_letter_code
_entity_poly.pdbx_strand_id
1 'polypeptide(L)' 'MDTIKEMIELDAEIYAMVDRNPKLAEVYRYLMGEELGAVVVLSRMPTAEDWAAAERLARSRQR' A
#
# COMPACT_ATOMS: atom_id res chain seq x y z
N MET A 1 14.05 -7.05 14.61
CA MET A 1 13.14 -7.47 13.54
C MET A 1 13.49 -6.61 12.34
N ASP A 2 13.78 -7.22 11.19
CA ASP A 2 14.27 -6.51 10.01
C ASP A 2 13.07 -6.10 9.17
N THR A 3 12.64 -4.84 9.32
CA THR A 3 11.41 -4.29 8.73
C THR A 3 11.35 -4.47 7.22
N ILE A 4 12.52 -4.49 6.55
CA ILE A 4 12.59 -4.72 5.09
C ILE A 4 12.14 -6.15 4.76
N LYS A 5 12.60 -7.13 5.55
CA LYS A 5 12.25 -8.54 5.35
C LYS A 5 10.76 -8.77 5.56
N GLU A 6 10.18 -8.17 6.60
CA GLU A 6 8.73 -8.24 6.87
C GLU A 6 7.89 -7.64 5.74
N MET A 7 8.31 -6.50 5.17
CA MET A 7 7.65 -5.90 4.01
C MET A 7 7.65 -6.84 2.80
N ILE A 8 8.80 -7.47 2.50
CA ILE A 8 8.92 -8.39 1.37
C ILE A 8 8.01 -9.61 1.54
N GLU A 9 7.94 -10.16 2.76
CA GLU A 9 7.07 -11.29 3.08
C GLU A 9 5.58 -10.93 2.93
N LEU A 10 5.18 -9.75 3.41
CA LEU A 10 3.81 -9.22 3.24
C LEU A 10 3.43 -9.03 1.78
N ASP A 11 4.30 -8.44 0.97
CA ASP A 11 4.05 -8.26 -0.46
C ASP A 11 3.82 -9.62 -1.14
N ALA A 12 4.67 -10.61 -0.86
CA ALA A 12 4.55 -11.95 -1.42
C ALA A 12 3.22 -12.63 -1.04
N GLU A 13 2.76 -12.45 0.21
CA GLU A 13 1.47 -12.96 0.65
C GLU A 13 0.29 -12.31 -0.08
N ILE A 14 0.33 -10.98 -0.29
CA ILE A 14 -0.70 -10.24 -1.01
C ILE A 14 -0.79 -10.73 -2.46
N TYR A 15 0.33 -10.89 -3.15
CA TYR A 15 0.34 -11.45 -4.50
C TYR A 15 -0.21 -12.88 -4.53
N ALA A 16 0.15 -13.72 -3.55
CA ALA A 16 -0.37 -15.08 -3.46
C ALA A 16 -1.89 -15.13 -3.16
N MET A 17 -2.46 -14.10 -2.53
CA MET A 17 -3.90 -13.97 -2.35
C MET A 17 -4.59 -13.60 -3.67
N VAL A 18 -4.01 -12.66 -4.43
CA VAL A 18 -4.50 -12.26 -5.74
C VAL A 18 -4.45 -13.42 -6.73
N ASP A 19 -3.38 -14.20 -6.74
CA ASP A 19 -3.27 -15.40 -7.61
C ASP A 19 -4.38 -16.42 -7.33
N ARG A 20 -4.72 -16.59 -6.05
CA ARG A 20 -5.82 -17.48 -5.62
C ARG A 20 -7.21 -16.91 -5.95
N ASN A 21 -7.34 -15.60 -6.08
CA ASN A 21 -8.60 -14.95 -6.43
C ASN A 21 -8.35 -13.66 -7.25
N PRO A 22 -8.29 -13.78 -8.59
CA PRO A 22 -7.95 -12.66 -9.47
C PRO A 22 -8.88 -11.44 -9.34
N LYS A 23 -10.13 -11.63 -8.90
CA LYS A 23 -11.07 -10.52 -8.65
C LYS A 23 -10.59 -9.56 -7.56
N LEU A 24 -9.69 -10.00 -6.67
CA LEU A 24 -9.10 -9.12 -5.66
C LEU A 24 -8.29 -7.99 -6.28
N ALA A 25 -7.58 -8.25 -7.39
CA ALA A 25 -6.85 -7.20 -8.10
C ALA A 25 -7.78 -6.16 -8.71
N GLU A 26 -8.92 -6.58 -9.25
CA GLU A 26 -9.94 -5.69 -9.81
C GLU A 26 -10.57 -4.80 -8.72
N VAL A 27 -10.94 -5.41 -7.59
CA VAL A 27 -11.48 -4.68 -6.43
C VAL A 27 -10.45 -3.70 -5.87
N TYR A 28 -9.19 -4.13 -5.73
CA TYR A 28 -8.11 -3.26 -5.28
C TYR A 28 -7.97 -2.04 -6.19
N ARG A 29 -7.91 -2.26 -7.51
CA ARG A 29 -7.81 -1.20 -8.51
C ARG A 29 -8.99 -0.24 -8.45
N TYR A 30 -10.20 -0.76 -8.28
CA TYR A 30 -11.40 0.06 -8.14
C TYR A 30 -11.37 0.95 -6.89
N LEU A 31 -10.92 0.41 -5.75
CA LEU A 31 -10.90 1.14 -4.47
C LEU A 31 -9.73 2.13 -4.37
N MET A 32 -8.57 1.75 -4.89
CA MET A 32 -7.32 2.50 -4.74
C MET A 32 -7.05 3.43 -5.93
N GLY A 33 -7.67 3.19 -7.09
CA GLY A 33 -7.40 3.91 -8.32
C GLY A 33 -6.05 3.54 -8.97
N GLU A 34 -5.35 2.53 -8.44
CA GLU A 34 -3.99 2.14 -8.82
C GLU A 34 -3.88 0.62 -8.95
N GLU A 35 -2.91 0.12 -9.72
CA GLU A 35 -2.62 -1.31 -9.77
C GLU A 35 -1.88 -1.77 -8.50
N LEU A 36 -2.07 -3.04 -8.13
CA LEU A 36 -1.32 -3.64 -7.04
C LEU A 36 0.19 -3.62 -7.39
N GLY A 37 1.03 -3.12 -6.47
CA GLY A 37 2.46 -2.93 -6.73
C GLY A 37 2.80 -1.71 -7.59
N ALA A 38 1.85 -0.83 -7.89
CA ALA A 38 2.15 0.41 -8.57
C ALA A 38 3.14 1.25 -7.74
N VAL A 39 4.29 1.55 -8.32
CA VAL A 39 5.25 2.49 -7.74
C VAL A 39 4.71 3.89 -7.98
N VAL A 40 4.22 4.54 -6.93
CA VAL A 40 3.78 5.93 -7.00
C VAL A 40 5.02 6.82 -7.06
N VAL A 41 5.27 7.40 -8.23
CA VAL A 41 6.32 8.41 -8.39
C VAL A 41 5.82 9.71 -7.77
N LEU A 42 6.48 10.15 -6.71
CA LEU A 42 6.22 11.45 -6.11
C LEU A 42 7.00 12.54 -6.85
N SER A 43 6.36 13.68 -7.11
CA SER A 43 6.97 14.83 -7.79
C SER A 43 8.13 15.46 -7.00
N ARG A 44 8.20 15.17 -5.69
CA ARG A 44 9.29 15.55 -4.79
C ARG A 44 9.41 14.54 -3.66
N MET A 45 10.57 14.53 -2.99
CA MET A 45 10.76 13.73 -1.78
C MET A 45 9.78 14.21 -0.68
N PRO A 46 9.09 13.30 0.03
CA PRO A 46 8.24 13.66 1.16
C PRO A 46 9.01 14.40 2.25
N THR A 47 8.40 15.42 2.84
CA THR A 47 8.91 16.09 4.04
C THR A 47 8.39 15.40 5.30
N ALA A 48 8.95 15.76 6.46
CA ALA A 48 8.43 15.31 7.75
C ALA A 48 6.96 15.70 7.98
N GLU A 49 6.53 16.86 7.47
CA GLU A 49 5.13 17.30 7.57
C GLU A 49 4.19 16.46 6.72
N ASP A 50 4.61 16.04 5.51
CA ASP A 50 3.84 15.14 4.65
C ASP A 50 3.60 13.80 5.35
N TRP A 51 4.62 13.25 6.01
CA TRP A 51 4.52 12.03 6.81
C TRP A 51 3.56 12.18 7.99
N ALA A 52 3.67 13.28 8.74
CA ALA A 52 2.76 13.57 9.85
C ALA A 52 1.30 13.74 9.38
N ALA A 53 1.08 14.32 8.19
CA ALA A 53 -0.24 14.43 7.60
C ALA A 53 -0.80 13.06 7.18
N ALA A 54 0.02 12.22 6.54
CA ALA A 54 -0.37 10.86 6.16
C ALA A 54 -0.75 10.01 7.38
N GLU A 55 0.02 10.11 8.47
CA GLU A 55 -0.26 9.40 9.72
C GLU A 55 -1.60 9.83 10.35
N ARG A 56 -1.88 11.14 10.37
CA ARG A 56 -3.18 11.66 10.84
C ARG A 56 -4.34 11.13 9.98
N LEU A 57 -4.16 11.11 8.67
CA LEU A 57 -5.18 10.61 7.74
C LEU A 57 -5.45 9.11 7.98
N ALA A 58 -4.41 8.30 8.12
CA ALA A 58 -4.53 6.87 8.39
C ALA A 58 -5.28 6.59 9.70
N ARG A 59 -4.96 7.34 10.76
CA ARG A 59 -5.65 7.25 12.06
C ARG A 59 -7.13 7.66 11.98
N SER A 60 -7.47 8.65 11.15
CA SER A 60 -8.87 9.08 10.98
C SER A 60 -9.76 8.08 10.23
N ARG A 61 -9.17 7.19 9.40
CA ARG A 61 -9.89 6.15 8.65
C ARG A 61 -10.17 4.88 9.46
N GLN A 62 -9.59 4.73 10.64
CA GLN A 62 -9.81 3.58 11.54
C GLN A 62 -10.95 3.79 12.55
N ARG A 63 -11.66 4.92 12.47
CA ARG A 63 -12.88 5.22 13.25
C ARG A 63 -14.10 5.14 12.35
#